data_AF-A0A7G8EJE9-F1
#
_entry.id   AF-A0A7G8EJE9-F1
#
_cell.length_a   1.000
_cell.length_b   1.000
_cell.length_c   1.000
_cell.angle_alpha   90.00
_cell.angle_beta   90.00
_cell.angle_gamma   90.00
#
_symmetry.space_group_name_H-M   'P 1'
#
loop_
_entity.id
_entity.type
_entity.pdbx_description
1 polymer ?
#
loop_
_entity_poly.entity_id
_entity_poly.type
_entity_poly.pdbx_seq_one_letter_code
_entity_poly.pdbx_strand_id
1 'polypeptide(L)'
;MWEPLLLPLLERHPALTPTTLLEHLQEQKPDQDWSSLKRTLQRRVQHWKSLHGPTPEVMFPLAYQPGEIGFCDFTKVKGQQPCD
;
A
#
# COMPACT_ATOMS: atom_id res chain seq x y z
N MET A 1 -18.54 3.07 -20.10
CA MET A 1 -19.05 2.10 -19.11
C MET A 1 -18.36 2.20 -17.74
N TRP A 2 -17.10 2.67 -17.62
CA TRP A 2 -16.44 2.85 -16.31
C TRP A 2 -16.84 4.14 -15.58
N GLU A 3 -16.79 5.31 -16.24
CA GLU A 3 -17.07 6.59 -15.54
C GLU A 3 -18.49 6.72 -14.97
N PRO A 4 -19.59 6.41 -15.67
CA PRO A 4 -20.92 6.71 -15.13
C PRO A 4 -21.37 5.77 -14.01
N LEU A 5 -20.78 4.57 -13.89
CA LEU A 5 -21.22 3.53 -12.95
C LEU A 5 -20.29 3.38 -11.75
N LEU A 6 -18.97 3.42 -11.97
CA LEU A 6 -18.00 3.05 -10.93
C LEU A 6 -17.42 4.26 -10.22
N LEU A 7 -17.34 5.41 -10.88
CA LEU A 7 -16.88 6.67 -10.26
C LEU A 7 -17.80 7.11 -9.10
N PRO A 8 -19.14 7.14 -9.23
CA PRO A 8 -20.03 7.53 -8.13
C PRO A 8 -19.95 6.56 -6.93
N LEU A 9 -19.69 5.28 -7.18
CA LEU A 9 -19.49 4.27 -6.13
C LEU A 9 -18.18 4.51 -5.39
N LEU A 10 -17.09 4.82 -6.11
CA LEU A 10 -15.80 5.18 -5.53
C LEU A 10 -15.84 6.49 -4.76
N GLU A 11 -16.60 7.49 -5.24
CA GLU A 11 -16.78 8.76 -4.54
C GLU A 11 -17.58 8.59 -3.23
N ARG A 12 -18.65 7.80 -3.26
CA ARG A 12 -19.45 7.50 -2.05
C ARG A 12 -18.70 6.60 -1.07
N HIS A 13 -17.90 5.66 -1.58
CA HIS A 13 -17.19 4.66 -0.79
C HIS A 13 -15.75 4.49 -1.28
N PRO A 14 -14.83 5.42 -0.94
CA PRO A 14 -13.43 5.37 -1.38
C PRO A 14 -12.65 4.15 -0.85
N ALA A 15 -13.17 3.50 0.19
CA ALA A 15 -12.64 2.25 0.73
C ALA A 15 -12.83 1.04 -0.20
N LEU A 16 -13.71 1.13 -1.21
CA LEU A 16 -13.96 0.02 -2.12
C LEU A 16 -12.68 -0.45 -2.82
N THR A 17 -12.58 -1.76 -2.96
CA THR A 17 -11.44 -2.40 -3.63
C THR A 17 -11.78 -2.64 -5.11
N PRO A 18 -10.77 -2.67 -6.00
CA PRO A 18 -10.98 -3.06 -7.39
C PRO A 18 -11.65 -4.44 -7.51
N THR A 19 -11.37 -5.36 -6.59
CA THR A 19 -11.96 -6.71 -6.61
C THR A 19 -13.47 -6.64 -6.36
N THR A 20 -13.90 -5.88 -5.35
CA THR A 20 -15.34 -5.70 -5.05
C THR A 20 -16.09 -5.06 -6.21
N LEU A 21 -15.48 -4.07 -6.89
CA LEU A 21 -16.05 -3.46 -8.08
C LEU A 21 -16.16 -4.44 -9.25
N LEU A 22 -15.19 -5.36 -9.38
CA LEU A 22 -15.21 -6.40 -10.41
C LEU A 22 -16.30 -7.45 -10.15
N GLU A 23 -16.43 -7.89 -8.90
CA GLU A 23 -17.48 -8.83 -8.45
C GLU A 23 -18.87 -8.26 -8.75
N HIS A 24 -19.09 -6.99 -8.45
CA HIS A 24 -20.35 -6.32 -8.76
C HIS A 24 -20.66 -6.31 -10.27
N LEU A 25 -19.65 -6.12 -11.12
CA LEU A 25 -19.84 -6.19 -12.58
C LEU A 25 -20.15 -7.61 -13.06
N GLN A 26 -19.52 -8.62 -12.44
CA GLN A 26 -19.74 -10.03 -12.74
C GLN A 26 -21.16 -10.47 -12.37
N GLU A 27 -21.68 -10.02 -11.23
CA GLU A 27 -23.06 -10.29 -10.80
C GLU A 27 -24.09 -9.72 -11.79
N GLN A 28 -23.85 -8.51 -12.30
CA GLN A 28 -24.76 -7.85 -13.25
C GLN A 28 -24.73 -8.50 -14.64
N LYS A 29 -23.57 -9.06 -15.03
CA LYS A 29 -23.35 -9.64 -16.36
C LYS A 29 -22.41 -10.85 -16.29
N PRO A 30 -22.96 -12.03 -15.96
CA PRO A 30 -22.18 -13.26 -15.83
C PRO A 30 -21.68 -13.80 -17.18
N ASP A 31 -22.32 -13.46 -18.30
CA ASP A 31 -21.99 -13.98 -19.64
C ASP A 31 -20.74 -13.34 -20.28
N GLN A 32 -20.12 -12.36 -19.63
CA GLN A 32 -18.98 -11.63 -20.17
C GLN A 32 -17.67 -12.03 -19.46
N ASP A 33 -16.60 -12.25 -20.22
CA ASP A 33 -15.27 -12.45 -19.63
C ASP A 33 -14.66 -11.11 -19.19
N TRP A 34 -14.49 -10.96 -17.87
CA TRP A 34 -13.96 -9.77 -17.23
C TRP A 34 -12.46 -9.87 -16.92
N SER A 35 -11.78 -10.97 -17.30
CA SER A 35 -10.37 -11.22 -17.01
C SER A 35 -9.44 -10.10 -17.52
N SER A 36 -9.66 -9.64 -18.75
CA SER A 36 -8.94 -8.54 -19.41
C SER A 36 -9.23 -7.18 -18.76
N LEU A 37 -10.43 -7.01 -18.18
CA LEU A 37 -10.87 -5.78 -17.53
C LEU A 37 -10.34 -5.66 -16.10
N LYS A 38 -10.01 -6.77 -15.41
CA LYS A 38 -9.46 -6.75 -14.04
C LYS A 38 -8.23 -5.86 -13.90
N ARG A 39 -7.23 -6.03 -14.78
CA ARG A 39 -6.00 -5.20 -14.77
C ARG A 39 -6.29 -3.73 -15.05
N THR A 40 -7.20 -3.47 -15.99
CA THR A 40 -7.60 -2.10 -16.36
C THR A 40 -8.34 -1.42 -15.22
N LEU A 41 -9.21 -2.15 -14.54
CA LEU A 41 -9.99 -1.69 -13.38
C LEU A 41 -9.06 -1.38 -12.21
N GLN A 42 -8.16 -2.30 -11.84
CA GLN A 42 -7.16 -2.08 -10.80
C GLN A 42 -6.34 -0.82 -11.05
N ARG A 43 -5.82 -0.65 -12.27
CA ARG A 43 -5.01 0.52 -12.65
C ARG A 43 -5.81 1.82 -12.52
N ARG A 44 -7.09 1.84 -12.96
CA ARG A 44 -7.94 3.03 -12.89
C ARG A 44 -8.32 3.39 -11.46
N VAL A 45 -8.68 2.41 -10.62
CA VAL A 45 -8.95 2.63 -9.20
C VAL A 45 -7.71 3.19 -8.51
N GLN A 46 -6.54 2.60 -8.77
CA GLN A 46 -5.30 3.04 -8.16
C GLN A 46 -4.94 4.47 -8.58
N HIS A 47 -5.07 4.80 -9.86
CA HIS A 47 -4.88 6.15 -10.36
C HIS A 47 -5.87 7.15 -9.72
N TRP A 48 -7.15 6.79 -9.63
CA TRP A 48 -8.15 7.63 -9.00
C TRP A 48 -7.85 7.86 -7.51
N LYS A 49 -7.43 6.83 -6.78
CA LYS A 49 -7.00 6.93 -5.37
C LYS A 49 -5.73 7.75 -5.20
N SER A 50 -4.82 7.77 -6.18
CA SER A 50 -3.68 8.70 -6.15
C SER A 50 -4.10 10.16 -6.29
N LEU A 51 -5.20 10.44 -7.01
CA LEU A 51 -5.70 11.79 -7.25
C LEU A 51 -6.66 12.29 -6.16
N HIS A 52 -7.49 11.40 -5.60
CA HIS A 52 -8.59 11.74 -4.68
C HIS A 52 -8.48 11.07 -3.32
N GLY A 53 -7.51 10.16 -3.15
CA GLY A 53 -7.28 9.48 -1.89
C GLY A 53 -6.66 10.41 -0.85
N PRO A 54 -6.61 9.96 0.41
CA PRO A 54 -5.91 10.69 1.46
C PRO A 54 -4.47 10.95 1.03
N THR A 55 -3.98 12.15 1.36
CA THR A 55 -2.60 12.55 1.08
C THR A 55 -1.66 11.42 1.51
N PRO A 56 -0.74 10.94 0.66
CA PRO A 56 0.14 9.84 1.03
C PRO A 56 0.85 10.18 2.34
N GLU A 57 0.81 9.24 3.28
CA GLU A 57 1.52 9.36 4.54
C GLU A 57 3.00 9.56 4.23
N VAL A 58 3.56 10.69 4.65
CA VAL A 58 4.95 11.06 4.36
C VAL A 58 5.84 10.07 5.12
N MET A 59 6.39 9.09 4.41
CA MET A 59 7.41 8.21 4.96
C MET A 59 8.77 8.90 4.85
N PHE A 60 9.37 9.21 5.99
CA PHE A 60 10.78 9.60 6.07
C PHE A 60 11.65 8.34 6.11
N PRO A 61 12.47 8.06 5.08
CA PRO A 61 13.37 6.92 5.12
C PRO A 61 14.44 7.14 6.19
N LEU A 62 14.62 6.16 7.07
CA LEU A 62 15.75 6.15 8.00
C LEU A 62 17.00 5.71 7.23
N ALA A 63 17.82 6.66 6.82
CA ALA A 63 19.09 6.39 6.16
C ALA A 63 20.14 5.99 7.22
N TYR A 64 20.49 4.71 7.29
CA TYR A 64 21.66 4.25 8.02
C TYR A 64 22.80 4.01 7.04
N GLN A 65 23.90 4.76 7.18
CA GLN A 65 25.11 4.42 6.43
C GLN A 65 25.80 3.23 7.12
N PRO A 66 26.23 2.22 6.35
CA PRO A 66 27.05 1.14 6.90
C PRO A 66 28.30 1.72 7.57
N GLY A 67 28.49 1.43 8.86
CA GLY A 67 29.67 1.88 9.63
C GLY A 67 29.45 3.06 10.57
N GLU A 68 28.27 3.70 10.58
CA GLU A 68 27.97 4.77 11.56
C GLU A 68 27.58 4.23 12.95
N ILE A 69 26.98 3.04 13.01
CA ILE A 69 26.56 2.42 14.27
C ILE A 69 27.59 1.37 14.67
N GLY A 70 28.63 1.79 15.39
CA GLY A 70 29.45 0.88 16.15
C GLY A 70 28.61 0.29 17.30
N PHE A 71 28.38 -1.02 17.30
CA PHE A 71 27.87 -1.72 18.47
C PHE A 71 28.88 -1.54 19.62
N CYS A 72 28.66 -0.56 20.50
CA CYS A 72 29.39 -0.50 21.77
C CYS A 72 28.81 -1.57 22.69
N ASP A 73 29.51 -2.69 22.80
CA ASP A 73 29.22 -3.73 23.78
C ASP A 73 29.52 -3.19 25.19
N PHE A 74 28.47 -2.81 25.92
CA PHE A 74 28.55 -2.40 27.32
C PHE A 74 28.37 -3.61 28.26
N THR A 75 28.96 -4.75 27.94
CA THR A 75 29.01 -5.85 28.91
C THR A 75 30.14 -5.61 29.91
N LYS A 76 29.82 -4.93 31.03
CA LYS A 76 30.69 -4.95 32.22
C LYS A 76 30.59 -6.32 32.89
N VAL A 77 31.57 -7.19 32.68
CA VAL A 77 31.76 -8.37 33.53
C VAL A 77 32.21 -7.89 34.91
N LYS A 78 31.45 -8.19 35.96
CA LYS A 78 31.90 -7.96 37.35
C LYS A 78 33.06 -8.91 37.64
N GLY A 79 34.27 -8.37 37.82
CA GLY A 79 35.28 -9.01 38.65
C GLY A 79 36.65 -9.30 38.06
N GLN A 80 37.25 -8.45 37.22
CA GLN A 80 38.70 -8.57 36.97
C GLN A 80 39.40 -7.22 37.00
N GLN A 81 40.46 -7.15 37.82
CA GLN A 81 41.27 -5.97 38.14
C GLN A 81 41.80 -5.24 36.90
N PRO A 82 42.04 -3.92 36.98
CA PRO A 82 42.72 -3.21 35.92
C PRO A 82 44.17 -3.68 35.82
N CYS A 83 44.62 -3.96 34.60
CA CYS A 83 46.05 -4.12 34.30
C CYS A 83 46.69 -2.73 34.20
N ASP A 84 47.79 -2.53 34.91
CA ASP A 84 48.79 -1.48 34.63
C ASP A 84 49.36 -1.62 33.21
#